data_AF-A0A4S8X572-F1
#
_entry.id   AF-A0A4S8X572-F1
#
_cell.length_a   1.000
_cell.length_b   1.000
_cell.length_c   1.000
_cell.angle_alpha   90.00
_cell.angle_beta   90.00
_cell.angle_gamma   90.00
#
_symmetry.space_group_name_H-M   'P 1'
#
loop_
_entity.id
_entity.type
_entity.pdbx_description
1 polymer ?
#
loop_
_entity_poly.entity_id
_entity_poly.type
_entity_poly.pdbx_seq_one_letter_code
_entity_poly.pdbx_strand_id
1 'polypeptide(L)'
;MTIAQPKPNTSGFTAAQLNAYYKRINLPSQHRHTPETAAKTLHTNSTAALTFLSALQLHQICAIPFENLSLHYSHNPSISTSATDVYHKLVERKRGGYCMENTTLLYHILLTLGFTVYATGGRVLKAVQPISPEQEYIGEHWNHMVLILTLSSPSSEKYILDAGFSNMSPLAPIPLLHNAEIQNSGFSRVRLVQEGQMWRYQVKYSDLGAWISAYEFSTLPFTAADFVMMSYFTSKSEGSWFTKEVVVARMDTDVEGRC
;
A
#
# COMPACT_ATOMS: atom_id res chain seq x y z
N MET A 1 0.88 -25.87 13.90
CA MET A 1 2.21 -25.90 13.25
C MET A 1 2.55 -24.47 12.86
N THR A 2 3.35 -23.77 13.66
CA THR A 2 3.79 -22.41 13.33
C THR A 2 4.92 -22.56 12.33
N ILE A 3 4.64 -22.37 11.05
CA ILE A 3 5.69 -22.31 10.03
C ILE A 3 6.52 -21.08 10.37
N ALA A 4 7.71 -21.30 10.92
CA ALA A 4 8.69 -20.25 11.12
C ALA A 4 8.95 -19.64 9.75
N GLN A 5 8.56 -18.37 9.59
CA GLN A 5 8.80 -17.62 8.38
C GLN A 5 10.31 -17.61 8.13
N PRO A 6 10.78 -17.90 6.90
CA PRO A 6 12.16 -17.62 6.56
C PRO A 6 12.37 -16.12 6.80
N LYS A 7 13.31 -15.77 7.69
CA LYS A 7 13.74 -14.37 7.82
C LYS A 7 14.12 -13.92 6.41
N PRO A 8 13.48 -12.87 5.85
CA PRO A 8 13.94 -12.32 4.59
C PRO A 8 15.41 -11.96 4.77
N ASN A 9 16.24 -12.24 3.77
CA ASN A 9 17.63 -11.81 3.76
C ASN A 9 17.62 -10.28 3.64
N THR A 10 17.43 -9.57 4.76
CA THR A 10 17.15 -8.12 4.79
C THR A 10 18.45 -7.35 4.68
N SER A 11 18.83 -6.96 3.47
CA SER A 11 19.43 -5.63 3.32
C SER A 11 18.27 -4.63 3.35
N GLY A 12 17.83 -4.26 4.56
CA GLY A 12 16.97 -3.08 4.73
C GLY A 12 17.65 -1.85 4.12
N PHE A 13 16.88 -0.79 3.89
CA PHE A 13 17.46 0.45 3.38
C PHE A 13 18.46 1.03 4.38
N THR A 14 19.55 1.57 3.87
CA THR A 14 20.53 2.28 4.70
C THR A 14 19.92 3.54 5.33
N ALA A 15 20.55 4.09 6.37
CA ALA A 15 20.11 5.35 6.97
C ALA A 15 20.08 6.51 5.97
N ALA A 16 21.00 6.54 5.01
CA ALA A 16 21.01 7.52 3.93
C ALA A 16 19.79 7.36 3.01
N GLN A 17 19.48 6.10 2.63
CA GLN A 17 18.32 5.80 1.80
C GLN A 17 17.00 6.12 2.51
N LEU A 18 16.87 5.78 3.78
CA LEU A 18 15.69 6.10 4.59
C LEU A 18 15.48 7.62 4.66
N ASN A 19 16.55 8.39 4.90
CA ASN A 19 16.49 9.85 4.91
C ASN A 19 16.12 10.45 3.54
N ALA A 20 16.66 9.91 2.44
CA ALA A 20 16.29 10.34 1.09
C ALA A 20 14.83 10.02 0.76
N TYR A 21 14.31 8.87 1.23
CA TYR A 21 12.88 8.56 1.14
C TYR A 21 12.03 9.56 1.94
N TYR A 22 12.37 9.88 3.19
CA TYR A 22 11.63 10.89 3.97
C TYR A 22 11.60 12.26 3.29
N LYS A 23 12.71 12.66 2.67
CA LYS A 23 12.75 13.88 1.84
C LYS A 23 11.86 13.75 0.61
N ARG A 24 11.89 12.60 -0.08
CA ARG A 24 11.08 12.34 -1.29
C ARG A 24 9.59 12.47 -1.04
N ILE A 25 9.11 12.03 0.12
CA ILE A 25 7.69 12.10 0.48
C ILE A 25 7.30 13.37 1.25
N ASN A 26 8.24 14.30 1.44
CA ASN A 26 8.07 15.50 2.25
C ASN A 26 7.60 15.21 3.69
N LEU A 27 8.06 14.11 4.30
CA LEU A 27 7.66 13.76 5.67
C LEU A 27 8.20 14.81 6.66
N PRO A 28 7.37 15.44 7.50
CA PRO A 28 7.83 16.43 8.48
C PRO A 28 8.86 15.84 9.45
N SER A 29 9.85 16.63 9.86
CA SER A 29 10.97 16.15 10.69
C SER A 29 10.54 15.52 12.01
N GLN A 30 9.45 15.98 12.61
CA GLN A 30 8.87 15.43 13.83
C GLN A 30 8.37 13.98 13.70
N HIS A 31 8.08 13.53 12.47
CA HIS A 31 7.66 12.16 12.17
C HIS A 31 8.82 11.29 11.64
N ARG A 32 10.05 11.81 11.53
CA ARG A 32 11.18 11.02 11.00
C ARG A 32 11.82 10.19 12.10
N HIS A 33 11.95 8.89 11.87
CA HIS A 33 12.58 7.96 12.80
C HIS A 33 13.75 7.23 12.15
N THR A 34 14.77 6.90 12.94
CA THR A 34 15.75 5.87 12.57
C THR A 34 15.24 4.52 13.11
N PRO A 35 15.82 3.38 12.69
CA PRO A 35 15.48 2.09 13.28
C PRO A 35 15.64 2.09 14.81
N GLU A 36 16.67 2.74 15.34
CA GLU A 36 16.93 2.83 16.78
C GLU A 36 15.90 3.69 17.53
N THR A 37 15.46 4.82 16.95
CA THR A 37 14.43 5.64 17.58
C THR A 37 13.06 5.00 17.46
N ALA A 38 12.73 4.39 16.32
CA ALA A 38 11.51 3.62 16.11
C ALA A 38 11.37 2.48 17.13
N ALA A 39 12.44 1.73 17.38
CA ALA A 39 12.45 0.66 18.38
C ALA A 39 12.15 1.16 19.81
N LYS A 40 12.61 2.36 20.17
CA LYS A 40 12.39 2.95 21.50
C LYS A 40 11.01 3.58 21.66
N THR A 41 10.44 4.13 20.59
CA THR A 41 9.21 4.94 20.67
C THR A 41 8.00 4.29 20.01
N LEU A 42 8.14 3.77 18.78
CA LEU A 42 7.02 3.27 18.00
C LEU A 42 6.68 1.83 18.38
N HIS A 43 7.68 0.99 18.68
CA HIS A 43 7.42 -0.43 18.99
C HIS A 43 6.92 -0.65 20.44
N THR A 44 6.94 0.39 21.27
CA THR A 44 6.52 0.34 22.69
C THR A 44 5.24 1.13 22.96
N ASN A 45 4.75 1.89 21.97
CA ASN A 45 3.57 2.75 22.10
C ASN A 45 2.74 2.71 20.81
N SER A 46 1.61 2.01 20.85
CA SER A 46 0.72 1.83 19.69
C SER A 46 0.15 3.15 19.18
N THR A 47 -0.17 4.11 20.05
CA THR A 47 -0.67 5.42 19.64
C THR A 47 0.39 6.17 18.84
N ALA A 48 1.64 6.21 19.31
CA ALA A 48 2.74 6.84 18.59
C ALA A 48 3.02 6.15 17.25
N ALA A 49 2.95 4.81 17.22
CA ALA A 49 3.08 4.04 15.99
C ALA A 49 1.98 4.40 14.98
N LEU A 50 0.72 4.42 15.39
CA LEU A 50 -0.39 4.75 14.51
C LEU A 50 -0.28 6.19 13.97
N THR A 51 0.09 7.16 14.81
CA THR A 51 0.35 8.54 14.36
C THR A 51 1.44 8.58 13.30
N PHE A 52 2.56 7.88 13.52
CA PHE A 52 3.64 7.79 12.54
C PHE A 52 3.21 7.11 11.24
N LEU A 53 2.56 5.95 11.33
CA LEU A 53 2.14 5.15 10.18
C LEU A 53 1.11 5.89 9.32
N SER A 54 0.16 6.61 9.93
CA SER A 54 -0.77 7.49 9.21
C SER A 54 -0.04 8.57 8.45
N ALA A 55 0.89 9.28 9.09
CA ALA A 55 1.68 10.32 8.42
C ALA A 55 2.53 9.73 7.28
N LEU A 56 3.19 8.60 7.50
CA LEU A 56 4.02 7.92 6.51
C LEU A 56 3.23 7.54 5.25
N GLN A 57 2.09 6.87 5.43
CA GLN A 57 1.23 6.43 4.34
C GLN A 57 0.66 7.61 3.56
N LEU A 58 0.08 8.59 4.27
CA LEU A 58 -0.47 9.81 3.68
C LEU A 58 0.56 10.54 2.81
N HIS A 59 1.73 10.83 3.38
CA HIS A 59 2.79 11.54 2.67
C HIS A 59 3.31 10.77 1.46
N GLN A 60 3.39 9.44 1.54
CA GLN A 60 3.77 8.63 0.39
C GLN A 60 2.73 8.71 -0.74
N ILE A 61 1.44 8.54 -0.42
CA ILE A 61 0.34 8.59 -1.40
C ILE A 61 0.33 9.93 -2.14
N CYS A 62 0.55 11.05 -1.43
CA CYS A 62 0.45 12.38 -2.02
C CYS A 62 1.74 12.81 -2.76
N ALA A 63 2.89 12.25 -2.39
CA ALA A 63 4.17 12.61 -3.00
C ALA A 63 4.59 11.68 -4.15
N ILE A 64 4.25 10.39 -4.11
CA ILE A 64 4.66 9.41 -5.13
C ILE A 64 3.46 9.14 -6.05
N PRO A 65 3.51 9.57 -7.33
CA PRO A 65 2.41 9.34 -8.25
C PRO A 65 2.14 7.85 -8.47
N PHE A 66 0.88 7.52 -8.66
CA PHE A 66 0.50 6.26 -9.29
C PHE A 66 0.70 6.40 -10.80
N GLU A 67 1.49 5.54 -11.42
CA GLU A 67 1.69 5.54 -12.87
C GLU A 67 2.09 4.18 -13.45
N ASN A 68 1.72 3.93 -14.70
CA ASN A 68 2.16 2.77 -15.46
C ASN A 68 2.93 3.14 -16.75
N LEU A 69 3.52 4.34 -16.81
CA LEU A 69 4.19 4.86 -18.01
C LEU A 69 5.37 3.99 -18.45
N SER A 70 6.01 3.30 -17.51
CA SER A 70 7.10 2.35 -17.83
C SER A 70 6.63 1.15 -18.65
N LEU A 71 5.33 0.80 -18.61
CA LEU A 71 4.76 -0.25 -19.47
C LEU A 71 4.64 0.19 -20.93
N HIS A 72 4.35 1.48 -21.14
CA HIS A 72 3.96 2.01 -22.45
C HIS A 72 5.12 2.69 -23.19
N TYR A 73 6.07 3.26 -22.46
CA TYR A 73 7.10 4.15 -23.03
C TYR A 73 8.54 3.73 -22.70
N SER A 74 8.74 2.62 -21.97
CA SER A 74 10.08 2.07 -21.77
C SER A 74 10.51 1.25 -22.97
N HIS A 75 11.78 1.38 -23.39
CA HIS A 75 12.38 0.49 -24.39
C HIS A 75 12.34 -1.00 -23.98
N ASN A 76 12.40 -1.26 -22.67
CA ASN A 76 12.18 -2.58 -22.10
C ASN A 76 11.07 -2.46 -21.04
N PRO A 77 9.80 -2.69 -21.41
CA PRO A 77 8.69 -2.55 -20.48
C PRO A 77 8.72 -3.70 -19.48
N SER A 78 9.39 -3.51 -18.35
CA SER A 78 9.36 -4.43 -17.22
C SER A 78 9.09 -3.65 -15.94
N ILE A 79 8.21 -4.17 -15.09
CA ILE A 79 8.03 -3.63 -13.75
C ILE A 79 8.77 -4.53 -12.78
N SER A 80 9.71 -3.95 -12.04
CA SER A 80 10.46 -4.67 -11.03
C SER A 80 9.74 -4.59 -9.69
N THR A 81 9.68 -5.71 -8.98
CA THR A 81 9.25 -5.79 -7.58
C THR A 81 10.45 -5.87 -6.61
N SER A 82 11.67 -5.69 -7.11
CA SER A 82 12.87 -5.62 -6.29
C SER A 82 12.90 -4.33 -5.48
N ALA A 83 13.19 -4.42 -4.18
CA ALA A 83 13.32 -3.26 -3.29
C ALA A 83 14.28 -2.21 -3.84
N THR A 84 15.43 -2.65 -4.39
CA THR A 84 16.47 -1.78 -4.92
C THR A 84 15.99 -1.03 -6.16
N ASP A 85 15.40 -1.73 -7.13
CA ASP A 85 14.92 -1.12 -8.38
C ASP A 85 13.77 -0.15 -8.11
N VAL A 86 12.84 -0.56 -7.25
CA VAL A 86 11.72 0.27 -6.80
C VAL A 86 12.24 1.54 -6.12
N TYR A 87 13.23 1.42 -5.24
CA TYR A 87 13.84 2.56 -4.57
C TYR A 87 14.50 3.52 -5.57
N HIS A 88 15.35 3.01 -6.47
CA HIS A 88 16.00 3.82 -7.51
C HIS A 88 14.97 4.55 -8.39
N LYS A 89 13.88 3.87 -8.77
CA LYS A 89 12.82 4.46 -9.60
C LYS A 89 12.02 5.53 -8.85
N LEU A 90 11.43 5.18 -7.71
CA LEU A 90 10.45 6.02 -7.02
C LEU A 90 11.12 7.15 -6.21
N VAL A 91 12.29 6.88 -5.61
CA VAL A 91 12.97 7.82 -4.72
C VAL A 91 14.02 8.64 -5.45
N GLU A 92 15.00 7.99 -6.08
CA GLU A 92 16.15 8.70 -6.68
C GLU A 92 15.79 9.37 -8.00
N ARG A 93 15.14 8.64 -8.91
CA ARG A 93 14.67 9.15 -10.21
C ARG A 93 13.36 9.94 -10.10
N LYS A 94 12.73 9.98 -8.91
CA LYS A 94 11.48 10.68 -8.63
C LYS A 94 10.33 10.33 -9.59
N ARG A 95 10.28 9.08 -10.05
CA ARG A 95 9.15 8.56 -10.83
C ARG A 95 8.04 8.07 -9.91
N GLY A 96 6.90 7.72 -10.50
CA GLY A 96 5.86 7.00 -9.79
C GLY A 96 5.98 5.49 -10.04
N GLY A 97 4.97 4.75 -9.60
CA GLY A 97 4.77 3.36 -9.96
C GLY A 97 3.32 2.98 -9.78
N TYR A 98 2.89 1.81 -10.23
CA TYR A 98 1.56 1.31 -9.91
C TYR A 98 1.56 0.55 -8.57
N CYS A 99 0.52 -0.22 -8.28
CA CYS A 99 0.29 -0.82 -6.96
C CYS A 99 1.48 -1.62 -6.40
N MET A 100 2.09 -2.50 -7.21
CA MET A 100 3.18 -3.36 -6.74
C MET A 100 4.40 -2.56 -6.29
N GLU A 101 4.79 -1.54 -7.05
CA GLU A 101 5.99 -0.74 -6.77
C GLU A 101 5.79 0.16 -5.55
N ASN A 102 4.64 0.85 -5.46
CA ASN A 102 4.33 1.71 -4.33
C ASN A 102 4.24 0.92 -3.01
N THR A 103 3.53 -0.20 -3.03
CA THR A 103 3.38 -1.04 -1.83
C THR A 103 4.70 -1.74 -1.46
N THR A 104 5.51 -2.15 -2.45
CA THR A 104 6.87 -2.69 -2.20
C THR A 104 7.76 -1.66 -1.51
N LEU A 105 7.75 -0.41 -1.96
CA LEU A 105 8.54 0.65 -1.31
C LEU A 105 8.14 0.81 0.16
N LEU A 106 6.83 0.92 0.44
CA LEU A 106 6.33 1.05 1.80
C LEU A 106 6.69 -0.15 2.67
N TYR A 107 6.55 -1.37 2.13
CA TYR A 107 6.90 -2.61 2.81
C TYR A 107 8.35 -2.62 3.27
N HIS A 108 9.29 -2.29 2.38
CA HIS A 108 10.71 -2.28 2.73
C HIS A 108 11.09 -1.14 3.67
N ILE A 109 10.42 0.01 3.62
CA ILE A 109 10.59 1.07 4.61
C ILE A 109 10.14 0.61 6.00
N LEU A 110 8.98 -0.05 6.11
CA LEU A 110 8.48 -0.59 7.37
C LEU A 110 9.38 -1.69 7.95
N LEU A 111 9.87 -2.60 7.11
CA LEU A 111 10.86 -3.60 7.51
C LEU A 111 12.16 -2.96 7.99
N THR A 112 12.65 -1.92 7.31
CA THR A 112 13.86 -1.18 7.69
C THR A 112 13.71 -0.54 9.07
N LEU A 113 12.50 -0.05 9.39
CA LEU A 113 12.17 0.52 10.69
C LEU A 113 11.95 -0.54 11.78
N GLY A 114 11.94 -1.82 11.43
CA GLY A 114 11.80 -2.94 12.35
C GLY A 114 10.35 -3.29 12.71
N PHE A 115 9.37 -2.82 11.94
CA PHE A 115 7.98 -3.23 12.13
C PHE A 115 7.77 -4.70 11.76
N THR A 116 6.86 -5.36 12.49
CA THR A 116 6.38 -6.71 12.11
C THR A 116 5.29 -6.56 11.06
N VAL A 117 5.66 -6.73 9.80
CA VAL A 117 4.77 -6.58 8.64
C VAL A 117 5.02 -7.71 7.65
N TYR A 118 3.94 -8.15 6.99
CA TYR A 118 4.02 -9.04 5.83
C TYR A 118 3.09 -8.52 4.72
N ALA A 119 3.30 -8.99 3.51
CA ALA A 119 2.47 -8.65 2.36
C ALA A 119 1.55 -9.81 1.99
N THR A 120 0.40 -9.50 1.41
CA THR A 120 -0.61 -10.45 0.93
C THR A 120 -1.16 -9.99 -0.42
N GLY A 121 -1.76 -10.91 -1.17
CA GLY A 121 -2.47 -10.62 -2.40
C GLY A 121 -3.90 -10.12 -2.18
N GLY A 122 -4.32 -9.22 -3.06
CA GLY A 122 -5.69 -8.77 -3.22
C GLY A 122 -6.17 -8.82 -4.67
N ARG A 123 -7.49 -8.77 -4.84
CA ARG A 123 -8.20 -8.71 -6.11
C ARG A 123 -9.00 -7.41 -6.17
N VAL A 124 -8.64 -6.53 -7.10
CA VAL A 124 -9.42 -5.33 -7.41
C VAL A 124 -10.73 -5.75 -8.06
N LEU A 125 -11.86 -5.33 -7.48
CA LEU A 125 -13.19 -5.67 -7.96
C LEU A 125 -13.56 -4.80 -9.17
N LYS A 126 -14.32 -5.35 -10.12
CA LYS A 126 -14.77 -4.65 -11.33
C LYS A 126 -15.48 -3.32 -11.03
N ALA A 127 -16.24 -3.25 -9.94
CA ALA A 127 -16.99 -2.05 -9.51
C ALA A 127 -16.15 -0.76 -9.39
N VAL A 128 -14.82 -0.84 -9.29
CA VAL A 128 -13.91 0.32 -9.24
C VAL A 128 -12.91 0.36 -10.39
N GLN A 129 -13.00 -0.55 -11.36
CA GLN A 129 -12.14 -0.55 -12.53
C GLN A 129 -12.65 0.46 -13.56
N PRO A 130 -11.80 1.36 -14.10
CA PRO A 130 -12.24 2.43 -15.01
C PRO A 130 -12.92 1.93 -16.28
N ILE A 131 -12.62 0.70 -16.68
CA ILE A 131 -13.05 0.09 -17.95
C ILE A 131 -14.22 -0.89 -17.81
N SER A 132 -14.71 -1.14 -16.60
CA SER A 132 -15.81 -2.10 -16.41
C SER A 132 -17.17 -1.37 -16.47
N PRO A 133 -18.05 -1.72 -17.42
CA PRO A 133 -19.42 -1.20 -17.47
C PRO A 133 -20.31 -1.83 -16.38
N GLU A 134 -19.81 -2.85 -15.67
CA GLU A 134 -20.55 -3.66 -14.72
C GLU A 134 -20.20 -3.26 -13.28
N GLN A 135 -21.21 -3.01 -12.45
CA GLN A 135 -21.06 -2.89 -10.98
C GLN A 135 -20.90 -4.28 -10.32
N GLU A 136 -20.19 -5.19 -10.98
CA GLU A 136 -20.01 -6.55 -10.52
C GLU A 136 -18.98 -6.62 -9.39
N TYR A 137 -19.32 -7.35 -8.34
CA TYR A 137 -18.43 -7.66 -7.22
C TYR A 137 -17.54 -8.87 -7.52
N ILE A 138 -16.98 -8.93 -8.73
CA ILE A 138 -16.10 -10.02 -9.17
C ILE A 138 -14.67 -9.51 -9.24
N GLY A 139 -13.78 -10.16 -8.48
CA GLY A 139 -12.33 -10.00 -8.57
C GLY A 139 -11.74 -11.16 -9.35
N GLU A 140 -11.16 -10.90 -10.51
CA GLU A 140 -10.75 -11.97 -11.42
C GLU A 140 -9.38 -12.58 -11.08
N HIS A 141 -8.43 -11.77 -10.59
CA HIS A 141 -7.03 -12.17 -10.43
C HIS A 141 -6.39 -11.54 -9.20
N TRP A 142 -5.37 -12.20 -8.63
CA TRP A 142 -4.46 -11.57 -7.67
C TRP A 142 -3.66 -10.49 -8.38
N ASN A 143 -4.05 -9.23 -8.22
CA ASN A 143 -3.53 -8.10 -8.97
C ASN A 143 -3.24 -6.87 -8.09
N HIS A 144 -3.41 -6.98 -6.78
CA HIS A 144 -3.12 -5.93 -5.81
C HIS A 144 -2.27 -6.46 -4.66
N MET A 145 -1.43 -5.61 -4.09
CA MET A 145 -0.58 -5.92 -2.95
C MET A 145 -1.07 -5.12 -1.74
N VAL A 146 -1.34 -5.81 -0.64
CA VAL A 146 -1.77 -5.21 0.64
C VAL A 146 -0.78 -5.61 1.72
N LEU A 147 -0.48 -4.69 2.65
CA LEU A 147 0.39 -4.98 3.79
C LEU A 147 -0.46 -5.24 5.02
N ILE A 148 -0.08 -6.23 5.81
CA ILE A 148 -0.65 -6.49 7.13
C ILE A 148 0.45 -6.31 8.17
N LEU A 149 0.28 -5.30 9.01
CA LEU A 149 1.19 -4.94 10.08
C LEU A 149 0.60 -5.37 11.42
N THR A 150 1.42 -5.96 12.28
CA THR A 150 1.05 -6.29 13.67
C THR A 150 1.75 -5.30 14.60
N LEU A 151 0.97 -4.56 15.38
CA LEU A 151 1.50 -3.68 16.42
C LEU A 151 1.77 -4.50 17.69
N SER A 152 2.87 -4.18 18.36
CA SER A 152 3.17 -4.70 19.68
C SER A 152 2.24 -4.06 20.71
N SER A 153 1.07 -4.67 20.89
CA SER A 153 0.10 -4.35 21.94
C SER A 153 -0.28 -5.64 22.71
N PRO A 154 -0.85 -5.55 23.92
CA PRO A 154 -1.30 -6.73 24.65
C PRO A 154 -2.25 -7.63 23.85
N SER A 155 -3.02 -7.05 22.94
CA SER A 155 -3.98 -7.72 22.04
C SER A 155 -3.38 -8.13 20.68
N SER A 156 -2.13 -7.78 20.37
CA SER A 156 -1.47 -8.04 19.07
C SER A 156 -2.33 -7.61 17.86
N GLU A 157 -2.77 -6.36 17.89
CA GLU A 157 -3.67 -5.81 16.88
C GLU A 157 -3.03 -5.76 15.48
N LYS A 158 -3.84 -6.11 14.48
CA LYS A 158 -3.44 -6.10 13.07
C LYS A 158 -4.09 -4.93 12.34
N TYR A 159 -3.33 -4.31 11.45
CA TYR A 159 -3.77 -3.22 10.61
C TYR A 159 -3.38 -3.50 9.17
N ILE A 160 -4.22 -3.09 8.23
CA ILE A 160 -3.81 -3.01 6.83
C ILE A 160 -3.17 -1.66 6.52
N LEU A 161 -2.16 -1.69 5.67
CA LEU A 161 -1.57 -0.52 5.03
C LEU A 161 -1.56 -0.73 3.52
N ASP A 162 -1.84 0.34 2.79
CA ASP A 162 -1.94 0.32 1.34
C ASP A 162 -1.69 1.73 0.81
N ALA A 163 -0.57 1.90 0.12
CA ALA A 163 -0.22 3.12 -0.61
C ALA A 163 -0.23 2.90 -2.13
N GLY A 164 -0.72 1.73 -2.58
CA GLY A 164 -0.68 1.29 -3.96
C GLY A 164 -1.97 1.50 -4.74
N PHE A 165 -3.05 1.96 -4.09
CA PHE A 165 -4.38 2.10 -4.68
C PHE A 165 -4.78 3.55 -5.03
N SER A 166 -3.78 4.45 -5.10
CA SER A 166 -3.95 5.86 -5.48
C SER A 166 -5.03 6.58 -4.66
N ASN A 167 -5.91 7.36 -5.29
CA ASN A 167 -7.02 8.12 -4.70
C ASN A 167 -8.06 7.29 -3.93
N MET A 168 -8.05 5.96 -4.07
CA MET A 168 -8.92 5.05 -3.32
C MET A 168 -8.17 4.34 -2.19
N SER A 169 -6.91 4.68 -1.94
CA SER A 169 -6.15 4.12 -0.82
C SER A 169 -6.74 4.57 0.52
N PRO A 170 -6.65 3.73 1.58
CA PRO A 170 -6.80 4.24 2.92
C PRO A 170 -5.70 5.28 3.21
N LEU A 171 -6.03 6.38 3.86
CA LEU A 171 -5.08 7.43 4.22
C LEU A 171 -4.37 7.20 5.56
N ALA A 172 -4.86 6.23 6.33
CA ALA A 172 -4.32 5.79 7.60
C ALA A 172 -4.38 4.26 7.72
N PRO A 173 -3.63 3.63 8.63
CA PRO A 173 -3.76 2.21 8.90
C PRO A 173 -5.18 1.85 9.32
N ILE A 174 -5.75 0.82 8.69
CA ILE A 174 -7.11 0.37 8.99
C ILE A 174 -7.04 -0.89 9.85
N PRO A 175 -7.57 -0.91 11.09
CA PRO A 175 -7.62 -2.11 11.91
C PRO A 175 -8.32 -3.22 11.15
N LEU A 176 -7.75 -4.43 11.23
CA LEU A 176 -8.31 -5.65 10.65
C LEU A 176 -9.49 -6.13 11.52
N LEU A 177 -10.54 -5.30 11.55
CA LEU A 177 -11.73 -5.46 12.37
C LEU A 177 -12.98 -5.33 11.50
N HIS A 178 -13.90 -6.28 11.65
CA HIS A 178 -15.12 -6.34 10.88
C HIS A 178 -16.03 -5.13 11.15
N ASN A 179 -16.47 -4.46 10.07
CA ASN A 179 -17.41 -3.34 10.07
C ASN A 179 -16.99 -2.11 10.89
N ALA A 180 -15.70 -1.96 11.21
CA ALA A 180 -15.19 -0.72 11.79
C ALA A 180 -15.17 0.39 10.73
N GLU A 181 -16.04 1.39 10.86
CA GLU A 181 -16.05 2.57 10.00
C GLU A 181 -15.00 3.59 10.45
N ILE A 182 -14.19 4.05 9.50
CA ILE A 182 -13.11 5.01 9.75
C ILE A 182 -13.24 6.16 8.76
N GLN A 183 -13.05 7.36 9.29
CA GLN A 183 -12.94 8.58 8.49
C GLN A 183 -11.68 8.52 7.63
N ASN A 184 -11.80 8.72 6.32
CA ASN A 184 -10.68 8.66 5.39
C ASN A 184 -10.22 10.07 4.96
N SER A 185 -10.96 10.73 4.06
CA SER A 185 -10.75 12.13 3.63
C SER A 185 -12.07 12.84 3.41
N GLY A 186 -12.20 14.09 3.85
CA GLY A 186 -13.43 14.88 3.68
C GLY A 186 -14.67 14.17 4.22
N PHE A 187 -15.62 13.83 3.34
CA PHE A 187 -16.82 13.03 3.69
C PHE A 187 -16.66 11.53 3.42
N SER A 188 -15.49 11.10 2.97
CA SER A 188 -15.22 9.71 2.65
C SER A 188 -14.96 8.89 3.91
N ARG A 189 -15.62 7.72 3.99
CA ARG A 189 -15.41 6.70 5.01
C ARG A 189 -14.94 5.40 4.38
N VAL A 190 -14.20 4.62 5.15
CA VAL A 190 -13.71 3.30 4.75
C VAL A 190 -14.03 2.28 5.82
N ARG A 191 -14.16 1.02 5.43
CA ARG A 191 -14.32 -0.11 6.37
C ARG A 191 -13.80 -1.40 5.78
N LEU A 192 -13.60 -2.39 6.65
CA LEU A 192 -13.31 -3.76 6.28
C LEU A 192 -14.50 -4.67 6.59
N VAL A 193 -14.94 -5.44 5.61
CA VAL A 193 -15.96 -6.48 5.75
C VAL A 193 -15.27 -7.84 5.62
N GLN A 194 -15.60 -8.78 6.49
CA GLN A 194 -15.02 -10.13 6.47
C GLN A 194 -16.07 -11.06 5.90
N GLU A 195 -15.73 -11.77 4.83
CA GLU A 195 -16.60 -12.72 4.15
C GLU A 195 -15.85 -14.03 3.95
N GLY A 196 -16.17 -15.03 4.77
CA GLY A 196 -15.43 -16.28 4.82
C GLY A 196 -13.96 -16.04 5.19
N GLN A 197 -13.04 -16.43 4.29
CA GLN A 197 -11.60 -16.31 4.48
C GLN A 197 -11.01 -15.00 3.91
N MET A 198 -11.84 -14.20 3.23
CA MET A 198 -11.42 -12.97 2.56
C MET A 198 -11.91 -11.75 3.35
N TRP A 199 -11.13 -10.69 3.26
CA TRP A 199 -11.51 -9.36 3.72
C TRP A 199 -11.77 -8.47 2.52
N ARG A 200 -12.74 -7.57 2.64
CA ARG A 200 -13.13 -6.63 1.60
C ARG A 200 -12.98 -5.21 2.10
N TYR A 201 -12.16 -4.44 1.40
CA TYR A 201 -12.03 -3.01 1.62
C TYR A 201 -13.15 -2.29 0.88
N GLN A 202 -13.93 -1.49 1.63
CA GLN A 202 -15.02 -0.71 1.09
C GLN A 202 -14.81 0.77 1.36
N VAL A 203 -15.19 1.60 0.39
CA VAL A 203 -15.16 3.05 0.45
C VAL A 203 -16.55 3.61 0.21
N LYS A 204 -16.88 4.70 0.88
CA LYS A 204 -18.10 5.49 0.70
C LYS A 204 -17.70 6.95 0.64
N TYR A 205 -18.29 7.75 -0.26
CA TYR A 205 -17.85 9.14 -0.52
C TYR A 205 -18.74 10.23 0.11
N SER A 206 -19.89 9.85 0.65
CA SER A 206 -20.80 10.75 1.35
C SER A 206 -21.63 9.95 2.36
N ASP A 207 -22.10 10.56 3.44
CA ASP A 207 -22.88 9.86 4.48
C ASP A 207 -24.19 9.24 3.96
N LEU A 208 -24.73 9.74 2.84
CA LEU A 208 -25.91 9.18 2.17
C LEU A 208 -25.57 8.21 1.02
N GLY A 209 -24.28 8.07 0.69
CA GLY A 209 -23.80 7.22 -0.39
C GLY A 209 -23.81 5.72 -0.04
N ALA A 210 -23.77 4.90 -1.07
CA ALA A 210 -23.59 3.46 -0.94
C ALA A 210 -22.12 3.11 -0.65
N TRP A 211 -21.92 1.98 0.03
CA TRP A 211 -20.59 1.36 0.14
C TRP A 211 -20.20 0.75 -1.20
N ILE A 212 -19.03 1.13 -1.69
CA ILE A 212 -18.42 0.59 -2.90
C ILE A 212 -17.30 -0.34 -2.46
N SER A 213 -17.32 -1.56 -2.96
CA SER A 213 -16.25 -2.51 -2.66
C SER A 213 -15.12 -2.35 -3.66
N ALA A 214 -13.95 -1.97 -3.17
CA ALA A 214 -12.82 -1.64 -4.02
C ALA A 214 -11.96 -2.88 -4.32
N TYR A 215 -11.58 -3.62 -3.28
CA TYR A 215 -10.84 -4.86 -3.44
C TYR A 215 -11.15 -5.85 -2.30
N GLU A 216 -10.88 -7.12 -2.56
CA GLU A 216 -10.81 -8.16 -1.54
C GLU A 216 -9.38 -8.68 -1.39
N PHE A 217 -8.98 -9.13 -0.20
CA PHE A 217 -7.64 -9.63 0.07
C PHE A 217 -7.66 -10.77 1.08
N SER A 218 -6.65 -11.63 1.00
CA SER A 218 -6.47 -12.73 1.95
C SER A 218 -5.62 -12.29 3.14
N THR A 219 -5.58 -13.06 4.21
CA THR A 219 -4.59 -12.88 5.29
C THR A 219 -3.42 -13.85 5.18
N LEU A 220 -3.31 -14.57 4.07
CA LEU A 220 -2.21 -15.49 3.79
C LEU A 220 -0.96 -14.68 3.39
N PRO A 221 0.19 -14.87 4.05
CA PRO A 221 1.41 -14.21 3.64
C PRO A 221 1.86 -14.66 2.24
N PHE A 222 2.16 -13.70 1.38
CA PHE A 222 2.72 -13.91 0.06
C PHE A 222 4.22 -13.62 0.09
N THR A 223 4.97 -14.32 -0.75
CA THR A 223 6.42 -14.17 -0.90
C THR A 223 6.75 -13.21 -2.04
N ALA A 224 8.03 -12.80 -2.12
CA ALA A 224 8.51 -12.00 -3.25
C ALA A 224 8.25 -12.66 -4.61
N ALA A 225 8.33 -14.00 -4.70
CA ALA A 225 8.07 -14.75 -5.92
C ALA A 225 6.60 -14.65 -6.37
N ASP A 226 5.66 -14.64 -5.43
CA ASP A 226 4.24 -14.45 -5.74
C ASP A 226 4.01 -13.07 -6.37
N PHE A 227 4.64 -12.03 -5.83
CA PHE A 227 4.54 -10.67 -6.39
C PHE A 227 5.23 -10.53 -7.75
N VAL A 228 6.28 -11.29 -8.04
CA VAL A 228 6.87 -11.35 -9.40
C VAL A 228 5.82 -11.89 -10.39
N MET A 229 5.10 -12.95 -10.05
CA MET A 229 4.04 -13.50 -10.91
C MET A 229 2.88 -12.53 -11.09
N MET A 230 2.42 -11.90 -10.00
CA MET A 230 1.35 -10.89 -10.04
C MET A 230 1.76 -9.66 -10.87
N SER A 231 3.00 -9.19 -10.72
CA SER A 231 3.53 -8.07 -11.50
C SER A 231 3.69 -8.44 -12.98
N TYR A 232 4.13 -9.66 -13.29
CA TYR A 232 4.20 -10.15 -14.67
C TYR A 232 2.82 -10.11 -15.35
N PHE A 233 1.79 -10.67 -14.71
CA PHE A 233 0.43 -10.64 -15.27
C PHE A 233 -0.03 -9.20 -15.52
N THR A 234 0.08 -8.31 -14.53
CA THR A 234 -0.38 -6.91 -14.63
C THR A 234 0.43 -6.06 -15.60
N SER A 235 1.66 -6.46 -15.95
CA SER A 235 2.55 -5.71 -16.85
C SER A 235 2.63 -6.26 -18.27
N LYS A 236 2.26 -7.53 -18.49
CA LYS A 236 2.46 -8.23 -19.78
C LYS A 236 1.22 -8.91 -20.35
N SER A 237 0.26 -9.29 -19.51
CA SER A 237 -0.92 -10.01 -19.98
C SER A 237 -1.81 -9.11 -20.85
N GLU A 238 -2.28 -9.64 -21.97
CA GLU A 238 -3.33 -9.00 -22.78
C GLU A 238 -4.67 -8.92 -22.00
N GLY A 239 -4.84 -9.76 -20.98
CA GLY A 239 -5.98 -9.71 -20.06
C GLY A 239 -5.88 -8.57 -19.03
N SER A 240 -4.72 -7.91 -18.90
CA SER A 240 -4.59 -6.76 -18.00
C SER A 240 -4.92 -5.46 -18.73
N TRP A 241 -5.81 -4.64 -18.18
CA TRP A 241 -6.11 -3.34 -18.77
C TRP A 241 -4.96 -2.33 -18.63
N PHE A 242 -4.06 -2.53 -17.67
CA PHE A 242 -2.87 -1.69 -17.51
C PHE A 242 -1.92 -1.74 -18.71
N THR A 243 -1.98 -2.78 -19.55
CA THR A 243 -1.19 -2.87 -20.79
C THR A 243 -1.83 -2.15 -21.97
N LYS A 244 -3.09 -1.73 -21.85
CA LYS A 244 -3.87 -1.06 -22.89
C LYS A 244 -4.03 0.42 -22.65
N GLU A 245 -4.11 0.82 -21.38
CA GLU A 245 -4.40 2.19 -20.98
C GLU A 245 -3.23 2.81 -20.21
N VAL A 246 -2.98 4.10 -20.48
CA VAL A 246 -2.05 4.90 -19.69
C VAL A 246 -2.78 5.49 -18.50
N VAL A 247 -2.26 5.23 -17.30
CA VAL A 247 -2.80 5.71 -16.04
C VAL A 247 -1.72 6.53 -15.36
N VAL A 248 -2.07 7.77 -15.01
CA VAL A 248 -1.27 8.62 -14.14
C VAL A 248 -2.22 9.31 -13.17
N ALA A 249 -1.96 9.18 -11.89
CA ALA A 249 -2.71 9.83 -10.84
C ALA A 249 -1.77 10.32 -9.74
N ARG A 250 -2.09 11.48 -9.17
CA ARG A 250 -1.41 12.01 -7.99
C ARG A 250 -2.47 12.63 -7.09
N MET A 251 -2.43 12.30 -5.81
CA MET A 251 -3.24 12.99 -4.82
C MET A 251 -2.52 14.26 -4.40
N ASP A 252 -3.24 15.38 -4.40
CA ASP A 252 -2.71 16.65 -3.89
C ASP A 252 -3.18 16.89 -2.47
N THR A 253 -2.32 17.51 -1.67
CA THR A 253 -2.70 18.05 -0.38
C THR A 253 -3.47 19.36 -0.56
N ASP A 254 -4.49 19.59 0.24
CA ASP A 254 -5.13 20.89 0.42
C ASP A 254 -4.15 21.93 1.00
N VAL A 255 -4.61 23.18 1.09
CA VAL A 255 -3.83 24.32 1.60
C VAL A 255 -3.40 24.18 3.06
N GLU A 256 -4.02 23.27 3.83
CA GLU A 256 -3.66 22.94 5.20
C GLU A 256 -2.71 21.73 5.28
N GLY A 257 -2.28 21.20 4.13
CA GLY A 257 -1.39 20.04 4.04
C GLY A 257 -2.11 18.70 4.27
N ARG A 258 -3.45 18.68 4.23
CA ARG A 258 -4.24 17.45 4.34
C ARG A 258 -4.50 16.90 2.95
N CYS A 259 -4.31 15.60 2.75
CA CYS A 259 -5.06 14.90 1.70
C CYS A 259 -6.42 14.48 2.29
#